data_AF-A0A2E5PKA6-F1
#
_entry.id   AF-A0A2E5PKA6-F1
#
_cell.length_a   1.000
_cell.length_b   1.000
_cell.length_c   1.000
_cell.angle_alpha   90.00
_cell.angle_beta   90.00
_cell.angle_gamma   90.00
#
_symmetry.space_group_name_H-M   'P 1'
#
loop_
_entity.id
_entity.type
_entity.pdbx_description
1 polymer ?
#
loop_
_entity_poly.entity_id
_entity_poly.type
_entity_poly.pdbx_seq_one_letter_code
_entity_poly.pdbx_strand_id
1 'polypeptide(L)'
;MALLIVNFRGFHTLGIFVQVHSLDSAQILQQNDIQQLIGLYNAGRLTDAARQAEAYIQRFPTTVFLYNIRGSALLDLGNFEDAVLSFCKVIELEPESPEAHNNLGLAQQRAGANDGAADSYREAVRLKPEFAEAHNNLGVLLSDLGQLDAAIDSYRTALFYDPDFAEAYNNLGAALADLNQTGEAKDAYQKALQRNPDYAEAHNNLGILQQRQKRWDDALESYQRALNIEPRYAGAHNNLGSALQDIGRLDEALKSYQRALTAQPNLSETINNLGNIYRQLDRFEEAIDSFNKLLVLDPDNAEAHNNLGVVYKECNRFKEAKDCYRRALDLKPNFVDARLNLGGALLHEEKFDEAIECYRIVDPLIESSRVSALVLECYYRKGDRTAYDIQIQMIKARQPTYNFRAGAAAAFVANQYNSNNVYSFCEDPVEKVAVFDTLEDNVIDQTFIDELCKAIESSGANERFAPGHISEGYKSVGNLFAKGIPEFVDLESIIRTYTDKYYALHEGERSLFVQKWPQDFVLDGWYIRLLQGGEISAHTHSAWLSGIFYLKLPNKKGGDEGNIEFTLCGYELPVIKDDYPRQMVETKPGALVLFPSSLPHRVVPFTSDEERICLPFDIIPK
;
A
#
# COMPACT_ATOMS: atom_id res chain seq x y z
N MET A 1 -33.87 45.81 3.72
CA MET A 1 -32.58 45.15 3.98
C MET A 1 -32.89 43.94 4.86
N ALA A 2 -33.14 42.79 4.24
CA ALA A 2 -33.42 41.53 4.93
C ALA A 2 -32.47 40.51 4.34
N LEU A 3 -31.55 40.00 5.17
CA LEU A 3 -30.75 38.82 4.83
C LEU A 3 -31.71 37.65 4.70
N LEU A 4 -31.71 36.98 3.55
CA LEU A 4 -32.33 35.67 3.39
C LEU A 4 -31.19 34.68 3.19
N ILE A 5 -30.80 34.02 4.29
CA ILE A 5 -29.80 32.95 4.30
C ILE A 5 -30.47 31.71 3.72
N VAL A 6 -29.92 31.20 2.62
CA VAL A 6 -30.37 30.00 1.94
C VAL A 6 -29.28 28.94 2.07
N ASN A 7 -29.63 27.81 2.67
CA ASN A 7 -28.72 26.68 2.88
C ASN A 7 -28.62 25.81 1.62
N PHE A 8 -27.42 25.70 1.05
CA PHE A 8 -27.08 24.78 -0.02
C PHE A 8 -26.65 23.43 0.59
N ARG A 9 -27.06 22.32 -0.03
CA ARG A 9 -26.57 20.99 0.34
C ARG A 9 -25.24 20.75 -0.38
N GLY A 10 -24.13 20.78 0.35
CA GLY A 10 -22.83 20.26 -0.13
C GLY A 10 -21.67 21.26 -0.08
N PHE A 11 -21.92 22.55 -0.01
CA PHE A 11 -20.95 23.61 0.30
C PHE A 11 -21.71 24.72 1.03
N HIS A 12 -21.28 25.11 2.23
CA HIS A 12 -21.97 26.14 3.00
C HIS A 12 -21.51 27.55 2.58
N THR A 13 -22.50 28.45 2.45
CA THR A 13 -22.49 29.93 2.37
C THR A 13 -22.13 30.65 1.05
N LEU A 14 -23.05 30.65 0.07
CA LEU A 14 -23.17 31.76 -0.90
C LEU A 14 -24.25 32.75 -0.47
N GLY A 15 -23.84 33.89 0.08
CA GLY A 15 -24.72 35.02 0.37
C GLY A 15 -24.92 35.89 -0.87
N ILE A 16 -26.10 35.85 -1.50
CA ILE A 16 -26.44 36.78 -2.61
C ILE A 16 -26.94 38.11 -2.02
N PHE A 17 -26.18 39.18 -2.20
CA PHE A 17 -26.61 40.55 -1.92
C PHE A 17 -27.26 41.17 -3.17
N VAL A 18 -28.41 41.85 -3.02
CA VAL A 18 -29.04 42.63 -4.09
C VAL A 18 -29.23 44.07 -3.60
N GLN A 19 -28.56 45.02 -4.24
CA GLN A 19 -28.83 46.45 -4.14
C GLN A 19 -29.78 46.85 -5.28
N VAL A 20 -30.89 47.51 -4.96
CA VAL A 20 -31.86 48.00 -5.97
C VAL A 20 -31.73 49.53 -6.06
N HIS A 21 -31.27 50.03 -7.20
CA HIS A 21 -31.44 51.44 -7.58
C HIS A 21 -32.49 51.59 -8.69
N SER A 22 -33.23 52.70 -8.62
CA SER A 22 -34.53 52.94 -9.24
C SER A 22 -34.52 52.97 -10.78
N LEU A 23 -35.35 52.13 -11.40
CA LEU A 23 -35.77 52.21 -12.80
C LEU A 23 -37.28 51.90 -12.94
N ASP A 24 -37.86 52.27 -14.08
CA ASP A 24 -39.29 52.14 -14.41
C ASP A 24 -39.87 50.73 -14.14
N SER A 25 -41.07 50.69 -13.55
CA SER A 25 -41.73 49.47 -13.03
C SER A 25 -42.09 48.39 -14.06
N ALA A 26 -41.87 48.63 -15.36
CA ALA A 26 -42.15 47.69 -16.44
C ALA A 26 -40.96 46.77 -16.83
N GLN A 27 -39.76 47.07 -16.33
CA GLN A 27 -38.53 46.30 -16.63
C GLN A 27 -37.94 45.60 -15.40
N ILE A 28 -38.69 45.55 -14.28
CA ILE A 28 -38.22 44.96 -13.03
C ILE A 28 -38.86 43.59 -12.85
N LEU A 29 -38.01 42.57 -12.68
CA LEU A 29 -38.41 41.23 -12.27
C LEU A 29 -39.13 41.30 -10.93
N GLN A 30 -40.35 40.76 -10.86
CA GLN A 30 -41.18 40.87 -9.65
C GLN A 30 -40.61 40.03 -8.51
N GLN A 31 -40.82 40.48 -7.27
CA GLN A 31 -40.30 39.79 -6.09
C GLN A 31 -40.86 38.36 -5.95
N ASN A 32 -42.09 38.11 -6.41
CA ASN A 32 -42.66 36.76 -6.44
C ASN A 32 -41.92 35.81 -7.40
N ASP A 33 -41.48 36.31 -8.56
CA ASP A 33 -40.72 35.52 -9.54
C ASP A 33 -39.34 35.14 -8.98
N ILE A 34 -38.69 36.08 -8.26
CA ILE A 34 -37.43 35.84 -7.56
C ILE A 34 -37.59 34.74 -6.51
N GLN A 35 -38.61 34.84 -5.66
CA GLN A 35 -38.86 33.84 -4.61
C GLN A 35 -39.21 32.47 -5.19
N GLN A 36 -39.93 32.42 -6.32
CA GLN A 36 -40.21 31.17 -7.00
C GLN A 36 -38.93 30.48 -7.51
N LEU A 37 -38.02 31.23 -8.14
CA LEU A 37 -36.74 30.69 -8.61
C LEU A 37 -35.88 30.18 -7.46
N ILE A 38 -35.79 30.95 -6.36
CA ILE A 38 -35.10 30.51 -5.13
C ILE A 38 -35.75 29.23 -4.59
N GLY A 39 -37.08 29.16 -4.57
CA GLY A 39 -37.80 27.97 -4.13
C GLY A 39 -37.52 26.73 -4.98
N LEU A 40 -37.43 26.87 -6.31
CA LEU A 40 -37.04 25.77 -7.21
C LEU A 40 -35.62 25.31 -6.94
N TYR A 41 -34.69 26.25 -6.79
CA TYR A 41 -33.30 25.97 -6.47
C TYR A 41 -33.19 25.17 -5.17
N ASN A 42 -33.79 25.70 -4.10
CA ASN A 42 -33.71 25.12 -2.76
C ASN A 42 -34.40 23.76 -2.65
N ALA A 43 -35.39 23.51 -3.50
CA ALA A 43 -36.03 22.20 -3.62
C ALA A 43 -35.20 21.18 -4.42
N GLY A 44 -34.00 21.55 -4.89
CA GLY A 44 -33.16 20.71 -5.75
C GLY A 44 -33.71 20.53 -7.18
N ARG A 45 -34.72 21.33 -7.58
CA ARG A 45 -35.29 21.31 -8.94
C ARG A 45 -34.44 22.17 -9.87
N LEU A 46 -33.15 21.85 -9.93
CA LEU A 46 -32.11 22.65 -10.58
C LEU A 46 -32.38 22.88 -12.07
N THR A 47 -32.83 21.84 -12.78
CA THR A 47 -33.18 21.96 -14.21
C THR A 47 -34.34 22.92 -14.45
N ASP A 48 -35.32 22.93 -13.54
CA ASP A 48 -36.46 23.85 -13.63
C ASP A 48 -36.03 25.28 -13.30
N ALA A 49 -35.18 25.45 -12.27
CA ALA A 49 -34.61 26.74 -11.91
C ALA A 49 -33.80 27.35 -13.07
N ALA A 50 -32.89 26.58 -13.67
CA ALA A 50 -32.07 27.02 -14.80
C ALA A 50 -32.93 27.40 -16.03
N ARG A 51 -33.92 26.55 -16.37
CA ARG A 51 -34.82 26.79 -17.51
C ARG A 51 -35.70 28.03 -17.30
N GLN A 52 -36.23 28.21 -16.10
CA GLN A 52 -37.08 29.35 -15.80
C GLN A 52 -36.26 30.65 -15.74
N ALA A 53 -35.04 30.60 -15.22
CA ALA A 53 -34.12 31.74 -15.25
C ALA A 53 -33.78 32.16 -16.68
N GLU A 54 -33.48 31.21 -17.58
CA GLU A 54 -33.26 31.48 -19.02
C GLU A 54 -34.47 32.17 -19.68
N ALA A 55 -35.69 31.71 -19.39
CA ALA A 55 -36.90 32.34 -19.93
C ALA A 55 -37.09 33.79 -19.45
N TYR A 56 -36.71 34.09 -18.20
CA TYR A 56 -36.74 35.45 -17.69
C TYR A 56 -35.59 36.31 -18.24
N ILE A 57 -34.42 35.75 -18.52
CA ILE A 57 -33.29 36.48 -19.11
C ILE A 57 -33.69 37.10 -20.45
N GLN A 58 -34.47 36.41 -21.27
CA GLN A 58 -34.97 36.94 -22.55
C GLN A 58 -35.83 38.21 -22.38
N ARG A 59 -36.46 38.38 -21.22
CA ARG A 59 -37.32 39.53 -20.89
C ARG A 59 -36.59 40.60 -20.07
N PHE A 60 -35.58 40.19 -19.30
CA PHE A 60 -34.85 41.03 -18.35
C PHE A 60 -33.33 40.81 -18.46
N PRO A 61 -32.70 41.11 -19.62
CA PRO A 61 -31.32 40.68 -19.94
C PRO A 61 -30.21 41.40 -19.14
N THR A 62 -30.56 42.39 -18.33
CA THR A 62 -29.61 43.10 -17.45
C THR A 62 -29.78 42.73 -15.98
N THR A 63 -30.65 41.76 -15.66
CA THR A 63 -30.89 41.35 -14.27
C THR A 63 -29.86 40.32 -13.81
N VAL A 64 -28.87 40.77 -13.07
CA VAL A 64 -27.76 39.96 -12.54
C VAL A 64 -28.21 38.71 -11.78
N PHE A 65 -29.25 38.85 -10.94
CA PHE A 65 -29.83 37.73 -10.18
C PHE A 65 -30.17 36.52 -11.06
N LEU A 66 -30.70 36.74 -12.27
CA LEU A 66 -31.11 35.66 -13.16
C LEU A 66 -29.91 34.86 -13.68
N TYR A 67 -28.80 35.56 -13.98
CA TYR A 67 -27.56 34.91 -14.40
C TYR A 67 -26.89 34.18 -13.23
N ASN A 68 -26.90 34.75 -12.02
CA ASN A 68 -26.38 34.10 -10.81
C ASN A 68 -27.11 32.78 -10.50
N ILE A 69 -28.45 32.80 -10.49
CA ILE A 69 -29.23 31.59 -10.17
C ILE A 69 -29.18 30.54 -11.29
N ARG A 70 -29.13 30.97 -12.56
CA ARG A 70 -28.90 30.08 -13.70
C ARG A 70 -27.52 29.43 -13.62
N GLY A 71 -26.47 30.22 -13.42
CA GLY A 71 -25.09 29.75 -13.31
C GLY A 71 -24.92 28.75 -12.17
N SER A 72 -25.45 29.07 -10.99
CA SER A 72 -25.41 28.17 -9.83
C SER A 72 -26.15 26.85 -10.11
N ALA A 73 -27.33 26.92 -10.72
CA ALA A 73 -28.12 25.71 -10.99
C ALA A 73 -27.45 24.82 -12.04
N LEU A 74 -26.81 25.42 -13.05
CA LEU A 74 -26.05 24.70 -14.06
C LEU A 74 -24.77 24.08 -13.49
N LEU A 75 -24.10 24.79 -12.59
CA LEU A 75 -22.93 24.28 -11.87
C LEU A 75 -23.28 23.01 -11.09
N ASP A 76 -24.36 23.05 -10.30
CA ASP A 76 -24.84 21.89 -9.52
C ASP A 76 -25.37 20.74 -10.42
N LEU A 77 -25.81 21.04 -11.64
CA LEU A 77 -26.20 20.04 -12.64
C LEU A 77 -25.01 19.41 -13.37
N GLY A 78 -23.79 19.93 -13.20
CA GLY A 78 -22.61 19.49 -13.93
C GLY A 78 -22.46 20.11 -15.33
N ASN A 79 -23.28 21.10 -15.69
CA ASN A 79 -23.18 21.82 -16.96
C ASN A 79 -22.25 23.03 -16.80
N PHE A 80 -20.95 22.74 -16.71
CA PHE A 80 -19.92 23.71 -16.31
C PHE A 80 -19.71 24.82 -17.35
N GLU A 81 -19.75 24.49 -18.64
CA GLU A 81 -19.52 25.47 -19.72
C GLU A 81 -20.63 26.54 -19.75
N ASP A 82 -21.91 26.13 -19.64
CA ASP A 82 -23.03 27.08 -19.58
C ASP A 82 -23.06 27.86 -18.24
N ALA A 83 -22.55 27.26 -17.16
CA ALA A 83 -22.38 27.96 -15.89
C ALA A 83 -21.34 29.09 -16.02
N VAL A 84 -20.19 28.80 -16.64
CA VAL A 84 -19.16 29.81 -16.97
C VAL A 84 -19.74 30.95 -17.79
N LEU A 85 -20.51 30.66 -18.84
CA LEU A 85 -21.16 31.70 -19.66
C LEU A 85 -22.12 32.58 -18.83
N SER A 86 -22.85 31.99 -17.89
CA SER A 86 -23.73 32.73 -16.99
C SER A 86 -22.95 33.70 -16.10
N PHE A 87 -21.87 33.23 -15.48
CA PHE A 87 -21.07 34.05 -14.59
C PHE A 87 -20.22 35.10 -15.33
N CYS A 88 -19.73 34.81 -16.55
CA CYS A 88 -19.15 35.83 -17.42
C CYS A 88 -20.14 36.98 -17.66
N LYS A 89 -21.43 36.66 -17.86
CA LYS A 89 -22.46 37.69 -18.04
C LYS A 89 -22.71 38.51 -16.78
N VAL A 90 -22.55 37.91 -15.59
CA VAL A 90 -22.57 38.65 -14.32
C VAL A 90 -21.39 39.62 -14.26
N ILE A 91 -20.18 39.18 -14.60
CA ILE A 91 -18.98 40.04 -14.63
C ILE A 91 -19.11 41.18 -15.65
N GLU A 92 -19.72 40.93 -16.82
CA GLU A 92 -19.99 42.00 -17.79
C GLU A 92 -20.92 43.10 -17.24
N LEU A 93 -21.87 42.74 -16.38
CA LEU A 93 -22.84 43.67 -15.79
C LEU A 93 -22.30 44.32 -14.50
N GLU A 94 -21.51 43.59 -13.71
CA GLU A 94 -20.93 44.00 -12.43
C GLU A 94 -19.44 43.60 -12.35
N PRO A 95 -18.52 44.33 -13.01
CA PRO A 95 -17.10 43.94 -13.10
C PRO A 95 -16.35 43.94 -11.77
N GLU A 96 -16.81 44.71 -10.79
CA GLU A 96 -16.19 44.88 -9.47
C GLU A 96 -16.81 43.97 -8.40
N SER A 97 -17.58 42.96 -8.78
CA SER A 97 -18.22 42.02 -7.84
C SER A 97 -17.28 40.86 -7.46
N PRO A 98 -16.72 40.83 -6.24
CA PRO A 98 -15.81 39.76 -5.83
C PRO A 98 -16.53 38.41 -5.75
N GLU A 99 -17.80 38.37 -5.36
CA GLU A 99 -18.60 37.14 -5.32
C GLU A 99 -18.80 36.56 -6.73
N ALA A 100 -18.99 37.41 -7.74
CA ALA A 100 -19.12 36.97 -9.13
C ALA A 100 -17.81 36.40 -9.68
N HIS A 101 -16.67 37.00 -9.34
CA HIS A 101 -15.35 36.49 -9.72
C HIS A 101 -15.06 35.15 -9.04
N ASN A 102 -15.40 35.00 -7.76
CA ASN A 102 -15.29 33.72 -7.06
C ASN A 102 -16.17 32.62 -7.72
N ASN A 103 -17.42 32.94 -8.07
CA ASN A 103 -18.32 31.99 -8.71
C ASN A 103 -17.88 31.61 -10.13
N LEU A 104 -17.36 32.57 -10.89
CA LEU A 104 -16.75 32.31 -12.20
C LEU A 104 -15.54 31.39 -12.06
N GLY A 105 -14.66 31.66 -11.10
CA GLY A 105 -13.50 30.83 -10.80
C GLY A 105 -13.89 29.38 -10.49
N LEU A 106 -14.94 29.20 -9.66
CA LEU A 106 -15.47 27.88 -9.34
C LEU A 106 -16.00 27.14 -10.56
N ALA A 107 -16.79 27.82 -11.41
CA ALA A 107 -17.30 27.23 -12.64
C ALA A 107 -16.18 26.86 -13.62
N GLN A 108 -15.16 27.71 -13.75
CA GLN A 108 -13.98 27.47 -14.59
C GLN A 108 -13.15 26.28 -14.09
N GLN A 109 -12.90 26.18 -12.78
CA GLN A 109 -12.19 25.04 -12.19
C GLN A 109 -12.95 23.74 -12.46
N ARG A 110 -14.27 23.72 -12.27
CA ARG A 110 -15.10 22.55 -12.57
C ARG A 110 -15.14 22.19 -14.07
N ALA A 111 -14.99 23.18 -14.95
CA ALA A 111 -14.82 22.99 -16.38
C ALA A 111 -13.39 22.57 -16.80
N GLY A 112 -12.43 22.51 -15.87
CA GLY A 112 -11.02 22.22 -16.14
C GLY A 112 -10.21 23.41 -16.69
N ALA A 113 -10.77 24.61 -16.71
CA ALA A 113 -10.11 25.84 -17.16
C ALA A 113 -9.29 26.48 -16.03
N ASN A 114 -8.25 25.79 -15.57
CA ASN A 114 -7.50 26.11 -14.34
C ASN A 114 -6.84 27.50 -14.36
N ASP A 115 -6.26 27.92 -15.48
CA ASP A 115 -5.62 29.26 -15.58
C ASP A 115 -6.65 30.38 -15.41
N GLY A 116 -7.80 30.25 -16.08
CA GLY A 116 -8.91 31.19 -15.94
C GLY A 116 -9.47 31.21 -14.52
N ALA A 117 -9.60 30.04 -13.90
CA ALA A 117 -10.05 29.92 -12.52
C ALA A 117 -9.12 30.65 -11.54
N ALA A 118 -7.81 30.48 -11.71
CA ALA A 118 -6.81 31.15 -10.88
C ALA A 118 -6.89 32.67 -11.02
N ASP A 119 -7.07 33.19 -12.24
CA ASP A 119 -7.20 34.63 -12.49
C ASP A 119 -8.49 35.19 -11.85
N SER A 120 -9.61 34.49 -12.00
CA SER A 120 -10.89 34.89 -11.39
C SER A 120 -10.81 34.90 -9.85
N TYR A 121 -10.21 33.88 -9.24
CA TYR A 121 -10.02 33.86 -7.78
C TYR A 121 -9.08 34.96 -7.29
N ARG A 122 -7.98 35.22 -8.00
CA ARG A 122 -7.06 36.31 -7.68
C ARG A 122 -7.75 37.67 -7.75
N GLU A 123 -8.62 37.87 -8.74
CA GLU A 123 -9.40 39.10 -8.86
C GLU A 123 -10.42 39.24 -7.72
N ALA A 124 -11.09 38.14 -7.33
CA ALA A 124 -11.99 38.13 -6.18
C ALA A 124 -11.28 38.58 -4.88
N VAL A 125 -10.09 38.03 -4.58
CA VAL A 125 -9.32 38.42 -3.39
C VAL A 125 -8.64 39.79 -3.54
N ARG A 126 -8.40 40.27 -4.77
CA ARG A 126 -7.90 41.64 -5.01
C ARG A 126 -8.99 42.67 -4.71
N LEU A 127 -10.23 42.40 -5.14
CA LEU A 127 -11.40 43.25 -4.91
C LEU A 127 -11.84 43.22 -3.44
N LYS A 128 -11.71 42.06 -2.78
CA LYS A 128 -12.07 41.87 -1.36
C LYS A 128 -11.02 41.01 -0.64
N PRO A 129 -9.96 41.64 -0.09
CA PRO A 129 -8.87 40.92 0.57
C PRO A 129 -9.29 40.03 1.73
N GLU A 130 -10.37 40.36 2.43
CA GLU A 130 -10.93 39.61 3.55
C GLU A 130 -11.87 38.45 3.16
N PHE A 131 -11.98 38.14 1.86
CA PHE A 131 -12.88 37.10 1.36
C PHE A 131 -12.34 35.69 1.62
N ALA A 132 -12.54 35.18 2.83
CA ALA A 132 -12.03 33.89 3.28
C ALA A 132 -12.37 32.72 2.34
N GLU A 133 -13.59 32.68 1.81
CA GLU A 133 -14.03 31.64 0.86
C GLU A 133 -13.23 31.67 -0.45
N ALA A 134 -12.96 32.85 -1.01
CA ALA A 134 -12.16 32.99 -2.23
C ALA A 134 -10.69 32.59 -2.01
N HIS A 135 -10.13 32.90 -0.84
CA HIS A 135 -8.80 32.41 -0.45
C HIS A 135 -8.77 30.88 -0.31
N ASN A 136 -9.80 30.29 0.30
CA ASN A 136 -9.90 28.84 0.41
C ASN A 136 -10.03 28.19 -0.98
N ASN A 137 -10.89 28.71 -1.85
CA ASN A 137 -11.08 28.17 -3.21
C ASN A 137 -9.81 28.32 -4.06
N LEU A 138 -9.10 29.45 -3.95
CA LEU A 138 -7.78 29.61 -4.56
C LEU A 138 -6.80 28.57 -4.02
N GLY A 139 -6.80 28.33 -2.70
CA GLY A 139 -5.98 27.29 -2.07
C GLY A 139 -6.27 25.90 -2.63
N VAL A 140 -7.54 25.53 -2.80
CA VAL A 140 -7.96 24.24 -3.38
C VAL A 140 -7.41 24.09 -4.79
N LEU A 141 -7.60 25.10 -5.65
CA LEU A 141 -7.08 25.08 -7.02
C LEU A 141 -5.55 24.96 -7.05
N LEU A 142 -4.84 25.72 -6.20
CA LEU A 142 -3.38 25.65 -6.11
C LEU A 142 -2.91 24.26 -5.66
N SER A 143 -3.65 23.62 -4.73
CA SER A 143 -3.40 22.26 -4.30
C SER A 143 -3.59 21.26 -5.44
N ASP A 144 -4.68 21.38 -6.22
CA ASP A 144 -4.94 20.55 -7.41
C ASP A 144 -3.83 20.69 -8.47
N LEU A 145 -3.21 21.87 -8.54
CA LEU A 145 -2.07 22.16 -9.42
C LEU A 145 -0.70 21.72 -8.83
N GLY A 146 -0.68 21.13 -7.64
CA GLY A 146 0.53 20.69 -6.94
C GLY A 146 1.35 21.82 -6.32
N GLN A 147 0.84 23.05 -6.27
CA GLN A 147 1.48 24.22 -5.67
C GLN A 147 1.17 24.30 -4.17
N LEU A 148 1.58 23.28 -3.42
CA LEU A 148 1.18 23.05 -2.02
C LEU A 148 1.55 24.21 -1.08
N ASP A 149 2.75 24.80 -1.22
CA ASP A 149 3.15 25.94 -0.37
C ASP A 149 2.23 27.16 -0.57
N ALA A 150 1.90 27.48 -1.82
CA ALA A 150 0.99 28.59 -2.13
C ALA A 150 -0.46 28.30 -1.69
N ALA A 151 -0.88 27.03 -1.76
CA ALA A 151 -2.16 26.59 -1.23
C ALA A 151 -2.23 26.80 0.29
N ILE A 152 -1.18 26.41 1.02
CA ILE A 152 -1.07 26.60 2.48
C ILE A 152 -1.17 28.08 2.86
N ASP A 153 -0.47 28.97 2.15
CA ASP A 153 -0.56 30.42 2.39
C ASP A 153 -1.98 30.96 2.16
N SER A 154 -2.66 30.45 1.13
CA SER A 154 -4.05 30.83 0.83
C SER A 154 -5.00 30.34 1.93
N TYR A 155 -4.87 29.09 2.39
CA TYR A 155 -5.67 28.57 3.52
C TYR A 155 -5.40 29.31 4.83
N ARG A 156 -4.12 29.62 5.14
CA ARG A 156 -3.77 30.41 6.32
C ARG A 156 -4.36 31.81 6.26
N THR A 157 -4.42 32.41 5.06
CA THR A 157 -5.08 33.71 4.85
C THR A 157 -6.59 33.61 5.02
N ALA A 158 -7.23 32.56 4.49
CA ALA A 158 -8.64 32.29 4.74
C ALA A 158 -8.94 32.18 6.25
N LEU A 159 -8.12 31.42 6.98
CA LEU A 159 -8.24 31.20 8.42
C LEU A 159 -7.89 32.44 9.27
N PHE A 160 -7.09 33.36 8.73
CA PHE A 160 -6.83 34.64 9.37
C PHE A 160 -8.09 35.52 9.39
N TYR A 161 -8.85 35.52 8.29
CA TYR A 161 -10.09 36.30 8.17
C TYR A 161 -11.30 35.58 8.74
N ASP A 162 -11.33 34.25 8.70
CA ASP A 162 -12.36 33.40 9.33
C ASP A 162 -11.73 32.26 10.14
N PRO A 163 -11.47 32.48 11.44
CA PRO A 163 -10.87 31.48 12.33
C PRO A 163 -11.75 30.27 12.64
N ASP A 164 -13.03 30.27 12.25
CA ASP A 164 -13.97 29.18 12.50
C ASP A 164 -14.26 28.35 11.24
N PHE A 165 -13.56 28.63 10.12
CA PHE A 165 -13.73 27.95 8.85
C PHE A 165 -13.17 26.51 8.86
N ALA A 166 -14.03 25.55 9.19
CA ALA A 166 -13.65 24.14 9.36
C ALA A 166 -13.07 23.51 8.09
N GLU A 167 -13.63 23.82 6.92
CA GLU A 167 -13.19 23.34 5.61
C GLU A 167 -11.77 23.82 5.29
N ALA A 168 -11.44 25.08 5.57
CA ALA A 168 -10.09 25.61 5.37
C ALA A 168 -9.06 24.95 6.29
N TYR A 169 -9.42 24.59 7.52
CA TYR A 169 -8.55 23.79 8.39
C TYR A 169 -8.36 22.35 7.85
N ASN A 170 -9.40 21.70 7.34
CA ASN A 170 -9.27 20.37 6.73
C ASN A 170 -8.36 20.41 5.50
N ASN A 171 -8.55 21.38 4.61
CA ASN A 171 -7.75 21.56 3.40
C ASN A 171 -6.29 21.90 3.72
N LEU A 172 -6.06 22.77 4.72
CA LEU A 172 -4.72 23.04 5.25
C LEU A 172 -4.08 21.75 5.78
N GLY A 173 -4.82 20.95 6.54
CA GLY A 173 -4.33 19.66 7.06
C GLY A 173 -3.89 18.71 5.95
N ALA A 174 -4.67 18.62 4.85
CA ALA A 174 -4.34 17.80 3.68
C ALA A 174 -3.06 18.25 2.99
N ALA A 175 -2.93 19.54 2.69
CA ALA A 175 -1.74 20.09 2.04
C ALA A 175 -0.47 19.90 2.91
N LEU A 176 -0.58 20.09 4.23
CA LEU A 176 0.51 19.85 5.18
C LEU A 176 0.89 18.36 5.24
N ALA A 177 -0.10 17.45 5.20
CA ALA A 177 0.14 16.02 5.20
C ALA A 177 0.91 15.56 3.94
N ASP A 178 0.59 16.14 2.78
CA ASP A 178 1.27 15.86 1.52
C ASP A 178 2.71 16.40 1.47
N LEU A 179 2.98 17.50 2.20
CA LEU A 179 4.35 17.98 2.48
C LEU A 179 5.06 17.21 3.60
N ASN A 180 4.48 16.13 4.12
CA ASN A 180 4.97 15.36 5.27
C ASN A 180 5.11 16.16 6.59
N GLN A 181 4.48 17.34 6.69
CA GLN A 181 4.43 18.16 7.90
C GLN A 181 3.38 17.63 8.88
N THR A 182 3.62 16.40 9.34
CA THR A 182 2.65 15.54 10.01
C THR A 182 2.09 16.13 11.31
N GLY A 183 2.92 16.86 12.08
CA GLY A 183 2.49 17.50 13.32
C GLY A 183 1.46 18.62 13.08
N GLU A 184 1.78 19.54 12.18
CA GLU A 184 0.87 20.65 11.83
C GLU A 184 -0.39 20.14 11.13
N ALA A 185 -0.27 19.11 10.28
CA ALA A 185 -1.42 18.48 9.63
C ALA A 185 -2.44 17.95 10.65
N LYS A 186 -1.95 17.21 11.67
CA LYS A 186 -2.79 16.69 12.76
C LYS A 186 -3.49 17.82 13.51
N ASP A 187 -2.77 18.88 13.86
CA ASP A 187 -3.33 20.03 14.57
C ASP A 187 -4.41 20.74 13.75
N ALA A 188 -4.21 20.86 12.43
CA ALA A 188 -5.20 21.44 11.52
C ALA A 188 -6.48 20.59 11.46
N TYR A 189 -6.38 19.27 11.27
CA TYR A 189 -7.56 18.39 11.31
C TYR A 189 -8.29 18.44 12.64
N GLN A 190 -7.56 18.48 13.77
CA GLN A 190 -8.17 18.60 15.09
C GLN A 190 -8.90 19.93 15.25
N LYS A 191 -8.37 21.03 14.72
CA LYS A 191 -9.08 22.33 14.69
C LYS A 191 -10.32 22.28 13.81
N ALA A 192 -10.27 21.64 12.64
CA ALA A 192 -11.46 21.42 11.81
C ALA A 192 -12.56 20.69 12.59
N LEU A 193 -12.20 19.61 13.30
CA LEU A 193 -13.13 18.81 14.11
C LEU A 193 -13.62 19.51 15.38
N GLN A 194 -12.84 20.43 15.96
CA GLN A 194 -13.31 21.28 17.06
C GLN A 194 -14.40 22.26 16.61
N ARG A 195 -14.36 22.70 15.34
CA ARG A 195 -15.35 23.62 14.77
C ARG A 195 -16.55 22.90 14.20
N ASN A 196 -16.32 21.75 13.57
CA ASN A 196 -17.37 20.87 13.08
C ASN A 196 -17.09 19.41 13.51
N PRO A 197 -17.62 18.97 14.66
CA PRO A 197 -17.44 17.59 15.14
C PRO A 197 -18.01 16.52 14.20
N ASP A 198 -19.01 16.87 13.39
CA ASP A 198 -19.69 15.99 12.43
C ASP A 198 -19.08 16.09 11.02
N TYR A 199 -17.82 16.55 10.89
CA TYR A 199 -17.14 16.62 9.60
C TYR A 199 -16.52 15.27 9.21
N ALA A 200 -17.28 14.43 8.51
CA ALA A 200 -16.88 13.08 8.12
C ALA A 200 -15.54 13.03 7.36
N GLU A 201 -15.32 13.97 6.44
CA GLU A 201 -14.08 14.06 5.66
C GLU A 201 -12.86 14.34 6.53
N ALA A 202 -12.96 15.25 7.50
CA ALA A 202 -11.87 15.55 8.42
C ALA A 202 -11.52 14.37 9.34
N HIS A 203 -12.52 13.59 9.79
CA HIS A 203 -12.29 12.32 10.49
C HIS A 203 -11.57 11.31 9.57
N ASN A 204 -12.01 11.16 8.33
CA ASN A 204 -11.36 10.27 7.36
C ASN A 204 -9.90 10.68 7.11
N ASN A 205 -9.64 11.97 6.87
CA ASN A 205 -8.29 12.48 6.59
C ASN A 205 -7.35 12.34 7.80
N LEU A 206 -7.87 12.56 9.02
CA LEU A 206 -7.13 12.28 10.25
C LEU A 206 -6.80 10.78 10.37
N GLY A 207 -7.73 9.90 10.00
CA GLY A 207 -7.52 8.45 9.95
C GLY A 207 -6.39 8.06 8.99
N ILE A 208 -6.34 8.65 7.79
CA ILE A 208 -5.27 8.43 6.81
C ILE A 208 -3.91 8.83 7.40
N LEU A 209 -3.84 10.00 8.04
CA LEU A 209 -2.62 10.48 8.68
C LEU A 209 -2.14 9.54 9.79
N GLN A 210 -3.07 9.06 10.63
CA GLN A 210 -2.78 8.11 11.71
C GLN A 210 -2.34 6.74 11.18
N GLN A 211 -2.93 6.26 10.09
CA GLN A 211 -2.53 5.03 9.41
C GLN A 211 -1.09 5.14 8.88
N ARG A 212 -0.73 6.26 8.23
CA ARG A 212 0.66 6.54 7.80
C ARG A 212 1.66 6.51 8.97
N GLN A 213 1.22 6.91 10.16
CA GLN A 213 2.00 6.83 11.41
C GLN A 213 1.98 5.44 12.08
N LYS A 214 1.32 4.44 11.50
CA LYS A 214 1.08 3.10 12.09
C LYS A 214 0.35 3.13 13.43
N ARG A 215 -0.45 4.18 13.68
CA ARG A 215 -1.33 4.30 14.86
C ARG A 215 -2.67 3.67 14.53
N TRP A 216 -2.68 2.35 14.47
CA TRP A 216 -3.80 1.56 13.91
C TRP A 216 -5.12 1.78 14.64
N ASP A 217 -5.13 1.71 15.97
CA ASP A 217 -6.36 1.88 16.76
C ASP A 217 -7.01 3.26 16.55
N ASP A 218 -6.18 4.31 16.56
CA ASP A 218 -6.65 5.68 16.32
C ASP A 218 -7.22 5.83 14.90
N ALA A 219 -6.56 5.25 13.90
CA ALA A 219 -7.00 5.30 12.51
C ALA A 219 -8.35 4.61 12.33
N LEU A 220 -8.52 3.40 12.90
CA LEU A 220 -9.78 2.66 12.86
C LEU A 220 -10.92 3.43 13.54
N GLU A 221 -10.65 4.08 14.69
CA GLU A 221 -11.64 4.91 15.36
C GLU A 221 -12.06 6.10 14.50
N SER A 222 -11.10 6.80 13.90
CA SER A 222 -11.36 7.96 13.02
C SER A 222 -12.20 7.57 11.80
N TYR A 223 -11.86 6.47 11.11
CA TYR A 223 -12.68 5.97 10.00
C TYR A 223 -14.09 5.56 10.45
N GLN A 224 -14.22 4.91 11.60
CA GLN A 224 -15.53 4.53 12.13
C GLN A 224 -16.38 5.76 12.48
N ARG A 225 -15.77 6.84 13.01
CA ARG A 225 -16.47 8.11 13.23
C ARG A 225 -16.96 8.72 11.92
N ALA A 226 -16.11 8.77 10.89
CA ALA A 226 -16.51 9.22 9.56
C ALA A 226 -17.72 8.42 9.02
N LEU A 227 -17.71 7.09 9.19
CA LEU A 227 -18.78 6.21 8.75
C LEU A 227 -20.05 6.26 9.62
N ASN A 228 -19.95 6.65 10.89
CA ASN A 228 -21.12 6.89 11.73
C ASN A 228 -21.86 8.16 11.31
N ILE A 229 -21.11 9.18 10.88
CA ILE A 229 -21.65 10.44 10.34
C ILE A 229 -22.22 10.21 8.94
N GLU A 230 -21.44 9.58 8.05
CA GLU A 230 -21.83 9.29 6.68
C GLU A 230 -21.68 7.79 6.34
N PRO A 231 -22.73 6.97 6.55
CA PRO A 231 -22.66 5.52 6.37
C PRO A 231 -22.34 5.03 4.95
N ARG A 232 -22.53 5.90 3.94
CA ARG A 232 -22.27 5.61 2.53
C ARG A 232 -20.99 6.25 2.00
N TYR A 233 -20.12 6.76 2.87
CA TYR A 233 -18.86 7.35 2.45
C TYR A 233 -17.90 6.28 1.91
N ALA A 234 -17.86 6.14 0.58
CA ALA A 234 -17.09 5.09 -0.10
C ALA A 234 -15.58 5.16 0.21
N GLY A 235 -15.02 6.38 0.23
CA GLY A 235 -13.61 6.60 0.58
C GLY A 235 -13.26 6.12 1.98
N ALA A 236 -14.09 6.42 2.99
CA ALA A 236 -13.86 5.96 4.36
C ALA A 236 -13.98 4.43 4.50
N HIS A 237 -14.91 3.78 3.78
CA HIS A 237 -14.97 2.31 3.74
C HIS A 237 -13.73 1.70 3.07
N ASN A 238 -13.19 2.31 2.00
CA ASN A 238 -11.96 1.87 1.35
C ASN A 238 -10.77 1.99 2.32
N ASN A 239 -10.61 3.14 2.97
CA ASN A 239 -9.50 3.41 3.87
C ASN A 239 -9.56 2.53 5.14
N LEU A 240 -10.77 2.31 5.68
CA LEU A 240 -10.98 1.34 6.75
C LEU A 240 -10.57 -0.08 6.31
N GLY A 241 -10.94 -0.48 5.09
CA GLY A 241 -10.54 -1.76 4.51
C GLY A 241 -9.02 -1.91 4.41
N SER A 242 -8.33 -0.87 3.94
CA SER A 242 -6.88 -0.82 3.84
C SER A 242 -6.21 -0.94 5.21
N ALA A 243 -6.65 -0.16 6.20
CA ALA A 243 -6.09 -0.22 7.54
C ALA A 243 -6.30 -1.59 8.21
N LEU A 244 -7.48 -2.20 8.03
CA LEU A 244 -7.77 -3.55 8.52
C LEU A 244 -6.90 -4.61 7.83
N GLN A 245 -6.62 -4.44 6.54
CA GLN A 245 -5.73 -5.32 5.79
C GLN A 245 -4.29 -5.22 6.29
N ASP A 246 -3.78 -4.00 6.54
CA ASP A 246 -2.43 -3.77 7.05
C ASP A 246 -2.17 -4.46 8.40
N ILE A 247 -3.20 -4.57 9.25
CA ILE A 247 -3.13 -5.28 10.54
C ILE A 247 -3.60 -6.75 10.48
N GLY A 248 -3.84 -7.29 9.29
CA GLY A 248 -4.16 -8.70 9.07
C GLY A 248 -5.62 -9.12 9.33
N ARG A 249 -6.54 -8.18 9.56
CA ARG A 249 -7.98 -8.44 9.75
C ARG A 249 -8.71 -8.56 8.40
N LEU A 250 -8.31 -9.55 7.61
CA LEU A 250 -8.65 -9.67 6.18
C LEU A 250 -10.17 -9.81 5.90
N ASP A 251 -10.92 -10.55 6.72
CA ASP A 251 -12.37 -10.71 6.52
C ASP A 251 -13.16 -9.40 6.75
N GLU A 252 -12.69 -8.57 7.67
CA GLU A 252 -13.31 -7.27 7.95
C GLU A 252 -12.92 -6.24 6.91
N ALA A 253 -11.68 -6.29 6.43
CA ALA A 253 -11.22 -5.51 5.29
C ALA A 253 -12.04 -5.82 4.03
N LEU A 254 -12.27 -7.11 3.74
CA LEU A 254 -13.10 -7.56 2.62
C LEU A 254 -14.52 -6.97 2.67
N LYS A 255 -15.17 -7.04 3.84
CA LYS A 255 -16.50 -6.44 4.04
C LYS A 255 -16.50 -4.93 3.84
N SER A 256 -15.45 -4.24 4.26
CA SER A 256 -15.32 -2.79 4.12
C SER A 256 -15.18 -2.39 2.65
N TYR A 257 -14.31 -3.07 1.88
CA TYR A 257 -14.20 -2.84 0.43
C TYR A 257 -15.51 -3.13 -0.32
N GLN A 258 -16.24 -4.20 0.05
CA GLN A 258 -17.55 -4.49 -0.55
C GLN A 258 -18.58 -3.38 -0.26
N ARG A 259 -18.55 -2.77 0.93
CA ARG A 259 -19.40 -1.62 1.28
C ARG A 259 -19.02 -0.38 0.49
N ALA A 260 -17.72 -0.11 0.31
CA ALA A 260 -17.24 0.97 -0.55
C ALA A 260 -17.78 0.82 -1.98
N LEU A 261 -17.71 -0.39 -2.58
CA LEU A 261 -18.25 -0.64 -3.92
C LEU A 261 -19.79 -0.67 -3.99
N THR A 262 -20.46 -0.98 -2.88
CA THR A 262 -21.92 -0.83 -2.80
C THR A 262 -22.33 0.65 -2.84
N ALA A 263 -21.52 1.52 -2.22
CA ALA A 263 -21.73 2.96 -2.27
C ALA A 263 -21.33 3.56 -3.64
N GLN A 264 -20.20 3.14 -4.19
CA GLN A 264 -19.63 3.60 -5.46
C GLN A 264 -19.07 2.42 -6.30
N PRO A 265 -19.83 1.86 -7.25
CA PRO A 265 -19.51 0.58 -7.93
C PRO A 265 -18.23 0.53 -8.78
N ASN A 266 -17.72 1.69 -9.22
CA ASN A 266 -16.62 1.82 -10.18
C ASN A 266 -15.40 2.53 -9.56
N LEU A 267 -15.19 2.40 -8.25
CA LEU A 267 -14.02 2.96 -7.58
C LEU A 267 -12.79 2.08 -7.84
N SER A 268 -11.98 2.46 -8.84
CA SER A 268 -10.85 1.67 -9.35
C SER A 268 -9.88 1.20 -8.28
N GLU A 269 -9.49 2.08 -7.36
CA GLU A 269 -8.60 1.75 -6.23
C GLU A 269 -9.17 0.64 -5.36
N THR A 270 -10.45 0.73 -4.99
CA THR A 270 -11.12 -0.30 -4.19
C THR A 270 -11.25 -1.62 -4.93
N ILE A 271 -11.46 -1.61 -6.26
CA ILE A 271 -11.48 -2.84 -7.07
C ILE A 271 -10.09 -3.49 -7.08
N ASN A 272 -9.01 -2.72 -7.21
CA ASN A 272 -7.62 -3.21 -7.09
C ASN A 272 -7.39 -3.83 -5.70
N ASN A 273 -7.78 -3.13 -4.64
CA ASN A 273 -7.65 -3.59 -3.26
C ASN A 273 -8.47 -4.87 -3.01
N LEU A 274 -9.64 -4.97 -3.61
CA LEU A 274 -10.48 -6.18 -3.54
C LEU A 274 -9.82 -7.37 -4.26
N GLY A 275 -9.21 -7.16 -5.42
CA GLY A 275 -8.43 -8.19 -6.10
C GLY A 275 -7.24 -8.65 -5.25
N ASN A 276 -6.53 -7.71 -4.64
CA ASN A 276 -5.42 -7.99 -3.74
C ASN A 276 -5.87 -8.76 -2.49
N ILE A 277 -7.02 -8.43 -1.89
CA ILE A 277 -7.49 -9.14 -0.71
C ILE A 277 -8.01 -10.54 -1.05
N TYR A 278 -8.66 -10.73 -2.20
CA TYR A 278 -9.04 -12.07 -2.66
C TYR A 278 -7.82 -12.94 -2.95
N ARG A 279 -6.76 -12.38 -3.57
CA ARG A 279 -5.48 -13.07 -3.73
C ARG A 279 -4.89 -13.42 -2.37
N GLN A 280 -4.84 -12.46 -1.45
CA GLN A 280 -4.49 -12.68 -0.06
C GLN A 280 -5.52 -13.48 0.69
N LEU A 281 -6.53 -14.11 0.11
CA LEU A 281 -7.42 -15.08 0.77
C LEU A 281 -7.41 -16.42 0.00
N ASP A 282 -6.50 -16.58 -0.97
CA ASP A 282 -6.42 -17.69 -1.93
C ASP A 282 -7.72 -17.91 -2.73
N ARG A 283 -8.53 -16.85 -2.84
CA ARG A 283 -9.76 -16.77 -3.63
C ARG A 283 -9.41 -16.28 -5.03
N PHE A 284 -8.62 -17.09 -5.74
CA PHE A 284 -7.94 -16.64 -6.94
C PHE A 284 -8.88 -16.27 -8.10
N GLU A 285 -9.99 -16.99 -8.27
CA GLU A 285 -10.97 -16.66 -9.32
C GLU A 285 -11.65 -15.31 -9.03
N GLU A 286 -12.03 -15.02 -7.78
CA GLU A 286 -12.56 -13.70 -7.43
C GLU A 286 -11.52 -12.57 -7.55
N ALA A 287 -10.24 -12.89 -7.32
CA ALA A 287 -9.15 -11.95 -7.56
C ALA A 287 -9.01 -11.63 -9.06
N ILE A 288 -9.02 -12.66 -9.92
CA ILE A 288 -8.99 -12.52 -11.37
C ILE A 288 -10.18 -11.68 -11.85
N ASP A 289 -11.39 -11.97 -11.38
CA ASP A 289 -12.60 -11.21 -11.73
C ASP A 289 -12.49 -9.74 -11.34
N SER A 290 -11.93 -9.46 -10.16
CA SER A 290 -11.74 -8.08 -9.68
C SER A 290 -10.75 -7.32 -10.56
N PHE A 291 -9.58 -7.90 -10.87
CA PHE A 291 -8.61 -7.25 -11.75
C PHE A 291 -9.12 -7.12 -13.18
N ASN A 292 -9.84 -8.11 -13.72
CA ASN A 292 -10.48 -8.00 -15.03
C ASN A 292 -11.53 -6.87 -15.05
N LYS A 293 -12.34 -6.72 -13.99
CA LYS A 293 -13.30 -5.61 -13.88
C LYS A 293 -12.57 -4.27 -13.89
N LEU A 294 -11.44 -4.14 -13.18
CA LEU A 294 -10.62 -2.93 -13.21
C LEU A 294 -10.08 -2.65 -14.61
N LEU A 295 -9.58 -3.67 -15.32
CA LEU A 295 -9.07 -3.55 -16.68
C LEU A 295 -10.15 -3.26 -17.73
N VAL A 296 -11.42 -3.53 -17.45
CA VAL A 296 -12.54 -3.06 -18.28
C VAL A 296 -12.76 -1.56 -18.11
N LEU A 297 -12.57 -1.02 -16.90
CA LEU A 297 -12.70 0.41 -16.61
C LEU A 297 -11.47 1.21 -17.09
N ASP A 298 -10.28 0.63 -16.93
CA ASP A 298 -9.00 1.23 -17.28
C ASP A 298 -8.08 0.17 -17.92
N PRO A 299 -8.16 -0.03 -19.25
CA PRO A 299 -7.37 -1.03 -19.97
C PRO A 299 -5.84 -0.81 -19.93
N ASP A 300 -5.42 0.42 -19.64
CA ASP A 300 -4.03 0.86 -19.64
C ASP A 300 -3.44 0.90 -18.22
N ASN A 301 -4.14 0.32 -17.23
CA ASN A 301 -3.67 0.19 -15.87
C ASN A 301 -2.55 -0.86 -15.74
N ALA A 302 -1.29 -0.42 -15.82
CA ALA A 302 -0.13 -1.29 -15.73
C ALA A 302 -0.06 -2.09 -14.41
N GLU A 303 -0.48 -1.49 -13.29
CA GLU A 303 -0.48 -2.14 -11.98
C GLU A 303 -1.46 -3.31 -11.93
N ALA A 304 -2.68 -3.11 -12.45
CA ALA A 304 -3.69 -4.16 -12.52
C ALA A 304 -3.24 -5.34 -13.38
N HIS A 305 -2.58 -5.08 -14.53
CA HIS A 305 -1.96 -6.15 -15.33
C HIS A 305 -0.89 -6.91 -14.54
N ASN A 306 0.00 -6.21 -13.83
CA ASN A 306 1.00 -6.88 -13.00
C ASN A 306 0.35 -7.73 -11.89
N ASN A 307 -0.62 -7.17 -11.17
CA ASN A 307 -1.30 -7.87 -10.06
C ASN A 307 -2.06 -9.11 -10.56
N LEU A 308 -2.76 -9.00 -11.70
CA LEU A 308 -3.38 -10.14 -12.37
C LEU A 308 -2.35 -11.21 -12.78
N GLY A 309 -1.20 -10.79 -13.30
CA GLY A 309 -0.10 -11.69 -13.61
C GLY A 309 0.42 -12.46 -12.39
N VAL A 310 0.50 -11.78 -11.23
CA VAL A 310 0.87 -12.41 -9.95
C VAL A 310 -0.16 -13.47 -9.54
N VAL A 311 -1.45 -13.18 -9.64
CA VAL A 311 -2.52 -14.16 -9.36
C VAL A 311 -2.40 -15.38 -10.29
N TYR A 312 -2.23 -15.17 -11.60
CA TYR A 312 -2.06 -16.28 -12.53
C TYR A 312 -0.84 -17.13 -12.22
N LYS A 313 0.28 -16.52 -11.82
CA LYS A 313 1.47 -17.25 -11.40
C LYS A 313 1.19 -18.13 -10.18
N GLU A 314 0.50 -17.59 -9.17
CA GLU A 314 0.11 -18.34 -7.95
C GLU A 314 -0.87 -19.49 -8.26
N CYS A 315 -1.66 -19.36 -9.33
CA CYS A 315 -2.50 -20.43 -9.88
C CYS A 315 -1.76 -21.43 -10.78
N ASN A 316 -0.42 -21.35 -10.91
CA ASN A 316 0.39 -22.12 -11.87
C ASN A 316 0.01 -21.89 -13.36
N ARG A 317 -0.66 -20.78 -13.68
CA ARG A 317 -1.03 -20.33 -15.04
C ARG A 317 0.07 -19.45 -15.61
N PHE A 318 1.27 -20.02 -15.78
CA PHE A 318 2.49 -19.28 -16.11
C PHE A 318 2.45 -18.55 -17.46
N LYS A 319 1.69 -19.08 -18.43
CA LYS A 319 1.55 -18.45 -19.74
C LYS A 319 0.80 -17.13 -19.61
N GLU A 320 -0.39 -17.15 -19.00
CA GLU A 320 -1.20 -15.96 -18.75
C GLU A 320 -0.47 -14.95 -17.86
N ALA A 321 0.27 -15.42 -16.86
CA ALA A 321 1.08 -14.57 -16.00
C ALA A 321 2.08 -13.73 -16.81
N LYS A 322 2.86 -14.36 -17.71
CA LYS A 322 3.83 -13.66 -18.56
C LYS A 322 3.18 -12.69 -19.53
N ASP A 323 2.04 -13.05 -20.11
CA ASP A 323 1.33 -12.17 -21.03
C ASP A 323 0.85 -10.90 -20.30
N CYS A 324 0.38 -11.03 -19.07
CA CYS A 324 0.03 -9.89 -18.22
C CYS A 324 1.26 -9.03 -17.85
N TYR A 325 2.37 -9.64 -17.43
CA TYR A 325 3.59 -8.89 -17.12
C TYR A 325 4.14 -8.13 -18.34
N ARG A 326 4.10 -8.75 -19.53
CA ARG A 326 4.49 -8.07 -20.78
C ARG A 326 3.58 -6.88 -21.07
N ARG A 327 2.26 -7.06 -20.93
CA ARG A 327 1.31 -5.94 -21.11
C ARG A 327 1.57 -4.80 -20.12
N ALA A 328 1.86 -5.12 -18.86
CA ALA A 328 2.25 -4.12 -17.86
C ALA A 328 3.52 -3.34 -18.26
N LEU A 329 4.51 -4.02 -18.86
CA LEU A 329 5.75 -3.41 -19.34
C LEU A 329 5.58 -2.63 -20.65
N ASP A 330 4.66 -3.03 -21.53
CA ASP A 330 4.31 -2.25 -22.72
C ASP A 330 3.71 -0.90 -22.33
N LEU A 331 2.88 -0.88 -21.28
CA LEU A 331 2.24 0.31 -20.73
C LEU A 331 3.21 1.17 -19.90
N LYS A 332 4.03 0.51 -19.07
CA LYS A 332 5.00 1.16 -18.19
C LYS A 332 6.37 0.45 -18.32
N PRO A 333 7.23 0.86 -19.28
CA PRO A 333 8.51 0.21 -19.53
C PRO A 333 9.48 0.19 -18.36
N ASN A 334 9.36 1.10 -17.39
CA ASN A 334 10.20 1.15 -16.19
C ASN A 334 9.52 0.51 -14.97
N PHE A 335 8.52 -0.35 -15.16
CA PHE A 335 7.84 -1.02 -14.06
C PHE A 335 8.68 -2.17 -13.49
N VAL A 336 9.44 -1.88 -12.43
CA VAL A 336 10.39 -2.81 -11.81
C VAL A 336 9.72 -4.12 -11.38
N ASP A 337 8.58 -4.06 -10.68
CA ASP A 337 7.91 -5.28 -10.17
C ASP A 337 7.47 -6.21 -11.30
N ALA A 338 6.83 -5.67 -12.35
CA ALA A 338 6.43 -6.45 -13.52
C ALA A 338 7.63 -7.10 -14.23
N ARG A 339 8.76 -6.37 -14.30
CA ARG A 339 9.99 -6.88 -14.90
C ARG A 339 10.63 -8.01 -14.08
N LEU A 340 10.69 -7.86 -12.76
CA LEU A 340 11.18 -8.90 -11.85
C LEU A 340 10.27 -10.14 -11.88
N ASN A 341 8.95 -9.93 -11.90
CA ASN A 341 7.97 -11.01 -11.99
C ASN A 341 8.08 -11.77 -13.33
N LEU A 342 8.28 -11.06 -14.45
CA LEU A 342 8.53 -11.68 -15.75
C LEU A 342 9.86 -12.47 -15.75
N GLY A 343 10.93 -11.88 -15.23
CA GLY A 343 12.23 -12.55 -15.11
C GLY A 343 12.16 -13.84 -14.29
N GLY A 344 11.43 -13.83 -13.18
CA GLY A 344 11.21 -15.01 -12.35
C GLY A 344 10.42 -16.11 -13.07
N ALA A 345 9.37 -15.73 -13.81
CA ALA A 345 8.60 -16.69 -14.62
C ALA A 345 9.44 -17.30 -15.76
N LEU A 346 10.31 -16.52 -16.39
CA LEU A 346 11.21 -16.98 -17.45
C LEU A 346 12.32 -17.89 -16.89
N LEU A 347 12.84 -17.60 -15.70
CA LEU A 347 13.81 -18.43 -15.00
C LEU A 347 13.24 -19.83 -14.71
N HIS A 348 11.99 -19.91 -14.23
CA HIS A 348 11.30 -21.17 -13.99
C HIS A 348 11.08 -21.99 -15.28
N GLU A 349 10.94 -21.34 -16.44
CA GLU A 349 10.88 -22.00 -17.75
C GLU A 349 12.26 -22.28 -18.38
N GLU A 350 13.35 -22.07 -17.63
CA GLU A 350 14.73 -22.24 -18.09
C GLU A 350 15.11 -21.32 -19.27
N LYS A 351 14.38 -20.22 -19.47
CA LYS A 351 14.65 -19.20 -20.48
C LYS A 351 15.65 -18.18 -19.96
N PHE A 352 16.86 -18.65 -19.67
CA PHE A 352 17.88 -17.89 -18.94
C PHE A 352 18.25 -16.56 -19.61
N ASP A 353 18.41 -16.51 -20.93
CA ASP A 353 18.79 -15.28 -21.63
C ASP A 353 17.71 -14.20 -21.56
N GLU A 354 16.44 -14.58 -21.73
CA GLU A 354 15.30 -13.66 -21.58
C GLU A 354 15.16 -13.18 -20.12
N ALA A 355 15.39 -14.07 -19.14
CA ALA A 355 15.36 -13.73 -17.72
C ALA A 355 16.47 -12.74 -17.35
N ILE A 356 17.70 -12.97 -17.82
CA ILE A 356 18.85 -12.07 -17.61
C ILE A 356 18.55 -10.68 -18.17
N GLU A 357 17.94 -10.58 -19.35
CA GLU A 357 17.57 -9.29 -19.93
C GLU A 357 16.56 -8.54 -19.05
N CYS A 358 15.55 -9.25 -18.52
CA CYS A 358 14.62 -8.66 -17.55
C CYS A 358 15.37 -8.12 -16.32
N TYR A 359 16.32 -8.88 -15.78
CA TYR A 359 17.06 -8.46 -14.59
C TYR A 359 18.02 -7.29 -14.84
N ARG A 360 18.61 -7.17 -16.05
CA ARG A 360 19.61 -6.13 -16.37
C ARG A 360 19.04 -4.74 -16.64
N ILE A 361 17.79 -4.64 -17.08
CA ILE A 361 17.13 -3.34 -17.35
C ILE A 361 16.50 -2.76 -16.07
N VAL A 362 16.65 -3.42 -14.91
CA VAL A 362 16.33 -2.78 -13.63
C VAL A 362 17.41 -1.73 -13.35
N ASP A 363 16.99 -0.51 -12.99
CA ASP A 363 17.87 0.65 -12.76
C ASP A 363 19.16 0.24 -12.00
N PRO A 364 20.38 0.60 -12.47
CA PRO A 364 21.63 0.28 -11.78
C PRO A 364 21.73 0.77 -10.33
N LEU A 365 20.98 1.81 -9.95
CA LEU A 365 20.84 2.26 -8.55
C LEU A 365 19.89 1.36 -7.74
N ILE A 366 19.03 0.61 -8.43
CA ILE A 366 18.11 -0.43 -7.93
C ILE A 366 18.63 -1.84 -8.28
N GLU A 367 19.91 -2.01 -8.67
CA GLU A 367 20.57 -3.32 -8.62
C GLU A 367 20.68 -3.74 -7.15
N SER A 368 19.54 -4.19 -6.61
CA SER A 368 19.51 -4.86 -5.33
C SER A 368 20.36 -6.11 -5.45
N SER A 369 21.06 -6.45 -4.37
CA SER A 369 21.82 -7.71 -4.27
C SER A 369 21.03 -8.91 -4.81
N ARG A 370 19.72 -8.92 -4.59
CA ARG A 370 18.81 -9.94 -5.11
C ARG A 370 18.89 -10.12 -6.65
N VAL A 371 18.87 -9.05 -7.44
CA VAL A 371 18.84 -9.13 -8.92
C VAL A 371 20.16 -9.69 -9.45
N SER A 372 21.29 -9.22 -8.93
CA SER A 372 22.60 -9.72 -9.36
C SER A 372 22.80 -11.21 -9.03
N ALA A 373 22.21 -11.70 -7.94
CA ALA A 373 22.23 -13.13 -7.59
C ALA A 373 21.37 -13.97 -8.54
N LEU A 374 20.20 -13.47 -8.97
CA LEU A 374 19.36 -14.15 -9.96
C LEU A 374 20.05 -14.26 -11.33
N VAL A 375 20.78 -13.22 -11.74
CA VAL A 375 21.61 -13.26 -12.96
C VAL A 375 22.75 -14.28 -12.84
N LEU A 376 23.41 -14.33 -11.67
CA LEU A 376 24.46 -15.30 -11.38
C LEU A 376 23.93 -16.74 -11.48
N GLU A 377 22.75 -17.00 -10.91
CA GLU A 377 22.05 -18.28 -11.00
C GLU A 377 21.74 -18.64 -12.47
N CYS A 378 21.23 -17.70 -13.27
CA CYS A 378 20.95 -17.94 -14.69
C CYS A 378 22.21 -18.39 -15.45
N TYR A 379 23.36 -17.74 -15.23
CA TYR A 379 24.62 -18.12 -15.87
C TYR A 379 25.09 -19.51 -15.46
N TYR A 380 24.98 -19.83 -14.18
CA TYR A 380 25.34 -21.16 -13.69
C TYR A 380 24.44 -22.25 -14.28
N ARG A 381 23.12 -22.06 -14.25
CA ARG A 381 22.14 -23.02 -14.78
C ARG A 381 22.28 -23.24 -16.29
N LYS A 382 22.67 -22.20 -17.04
CA LYS A 382 23.01 -22.28 -18.47
C LYS A 382 24.37 -22.96 -18.73
N GLY A 383 25.22 -23.14 -17.72
CA GLY A 383 26.59 -23.64 -17.87
C GLY A 383 27.59 -22.62 -18.41
N ASP A 384 27.24 -21.32 -18.44
CA ASP A 384 28.13 -20.24 -18.89
C ASP A 384 29.08 -19.81 -17.77
N ARG A 385 30.17 -20.58 -17.63
CA ARG A 385 31.14 -20.36 -16.57
C ARG A 385 31.84 -19.00 -16.66
N THR A 386 32.16 -18.56 -17.87
CA THR A 386 32.86 -17.29 -18.09
C THR A 386 32.00 -16.12 -17.63
N ALA A 387 30.73 -16.09 -18.01
CA ALA A 387 29.81 -15.04 -17.57
C ALA A 387 29.54 -15.09 -16.06
N TYR A 388 29.42 -16.29 -15.49
CA TYR A 388 29.33 -16.48 -14.04
C TYR A 388 30.52 -15.86 -13.31
N ASP A 389 31.75 -16.17 -13.75
CA ASP A 389 32.98 -15.67 -13.11
C ASP A 389 33.11 -14.15 -13.23
N ILE A 390 32.69 -13.56 -14.35
CA ILE A 390 32.64 -12.10 -14.50
C ILE A 390 31.61 -11.51 -13.52
N GLN A 391 30.40 -12.07 -13.47
CA GLN A 391 29.32 -11.57 -12.64
C GLN A 391 29.66 -11.62 -11.15
N ILE A 392 30.24 -12.72 -10.66
CA ILE A 392 30.59 -12.84 -9.23
C ILE A 392 31.71 -11.87 -8.83
N GLN A 393 32.65 -11.58 -9.73
CA GLN A 393 33.69 -10.56 -9.49
C GLN A 393 33.09 -9.15 -9.45
N MET A 394 32.11 -8.85 -10.31
CA MET A 394 31.37 -7.59 -10.26
C MET A 394 30.61 -7.44 -8.93
N ILE A 395 29.93 -8.49 -8.47
CA ILE A 395 29.26 -8.50 -7.15
C ILE A 395 30.28 -8.24 -6.03
N LYS A 396 31.44 -8.88 -6.08
CA LYS A 396 32.52 -8.69 -5.10
C LYS A 396 33.07 -7.27 -5.07
N ALA A 397 33.23 -6.64 -6.23
CA ALA A 397 33.82 -5.31 -6.36
C ALA A 397 32.91 -4.17 -5.86
N ARG A 398 31.59 -4.37 -5.84
CA ARG A 398 30.57 -3.34 -5.54
C ARG A 398 30.26 -3.16 -4.04
N GLN A 399 31.22 -3.29 -3.12
CA GLN A 399 30.93 -3.26 -1.67
C GLN A 399 30.27 -1.94 -1.16
N PRO A 400 29.35 -1.97 -0.15
CA PRO A 400 28.77 -3.13 0.55
C PRO A 400 27.22 -3.19 0.42
N THR A 401 26.70 -3.72 -0.69
CA THR A 401 25.36 -4.34 -0.66
C THR A 401 25.56 -5.83 -0.41
N TYR A 402 25.28 -6.29 0.82
CA TYR A 402 25.45 -7.69 1.20
C TYR A 402 24.58 -8.60 0.33
N ASN A 403 25.21 -9.55 -0.36
CA ASN A 403 24.53 -10.49 -1.23
C ASN A 403 24.66 -11.92 -0.69
N PHE A 404 23.90 -12.20 0.37
CA PHE A 404 23.86 -13.51 1.04
C PHE A 404 23.57 -14.65 0.05
N ARG A 405 22.65 -14.45 -0.91
CA ARG A 405 22.33 -15.45 -1.95
C ARG A 405 23.52 -15.75 -2.86
N ALA A 406 24.25 -14.72 -3.29
CA ALA A 406 25.48 -14.92 -4.05
C ALA A 406 26.57 -15.65 -3.23
N GLY A 407 26.58 -15.49 -1.91
CA GLY A 407 27.44 -16.25 -0.97
C GLY A 407 27.25 -17.76 -1.06
N ALA A 408 26.02 -18.22 -0.85
CA ALA A 408 25.70 -19.65 -0.92
C ALA A 408 25.93 -20.21 -2.33
N ALA A 409 25.51 -19.49 -3.37
CA ALA A 409 25.77 -19.89 -4.75
C ALA A 409 27.28 -20.01 -5.01
N ALA A 410 28.08 -19.02 -4.63
CA ALA A 410 29.53 -19.07 -4.83
C ALA A 410 30.21 -20.23 -4.08
N ALA A 411 29.77 -20.54 -2.86
CA ALA A 411 30.26 -21.69 -2.10
C ALA A 411 29.90 -23.02 -2.79
N PHE A 412 28.65 -23.18 -3.25
CA PHE A 412 28.23 -24.36 -4.02
C PHE A 412 29.06 -24.52 -5.30
N VAL A 413 29.16 -23.46 -6.09
CA VAL A 413 29.90 -23.47 -7.33
C VAL A 413 31.40 -23.75 -7.09
N ALA A 414 31.99 -23.17 -6.04
CA ALA A 414 33.37 -23.44 -5.67
C ALA A 414 33.58 -24.93 -5.34
N ASN A 415 32.67 -25.53 -4.58
CA ASN A 415 32.66 -26.96 -4.31
C ASN A 415 32.56 -27.78 -5.60
N GLN A 416 31.56 -27.52 -6.46
CA GLN A 416 31.31 -28.30 -7.69
C GLN A 416 32.52 -28.36 -8.63
N TYR A 417 33.31 -27.29 -8.69
CA TYR A 417 34.51 -27.20 -9.53
C TYR A 417 35.84 -27.44 -8.80
N ASN A 418 35.84 -27.79 -7.50
CA ASN A 418 37.05 -27.88 -6.67
C ASN A 418 37.94 -26.62 -6.78
N SER A 419 37.31 -25.45 -6.69
CA SER A 419 37.95 -24.15 -6.87
C SER A 419 37.83 -23.29 -5.62
N ASN A 420 38.60 -22.20 -5.54
CA ASN A 420 38.50 -21.27 -4.42
C ASN A 420 37.16 -20.52 -4.46
N ASN A 421 36.53 -20.33 -3.29
CA ASN A 421 35.34 -19.50 -3.18
C ASN A 421 35.68 -18.02 -3.43
N VAL A 422 35.29 -17.51 -4.59
CA VAL A 422 35.59 -16.14 -5.04
C VAL A 422 34.88 -15.10 -4.19
N TYR A 423 33.68 -15.42 -3.68
CA TYR A 423 32.83 -14.55 -2.88
C TYR A 423 32.60 -15.20 -1.50
N SER A 424 33.58 -15.03 -0.63
CA SER A 424 33.58 -15.55 0.75
C SER A 424 32.71 -14.69 1.68
N PHE A 425 31.40 -14.62 1.39
CA PHE A 425 30.45 -13.99 2.32
C PHE A 425 30.33 -14.82 3.59
N CYS A 426 30.09 -16.11 3.44
CA CYS A 426 29.97 -17.09 4.51
C CYS A 426 30.79 -18.32 4.11
N GLU A 427 31.89 -18.58 4.81
CA GLU A 427 32.72 -19.77 4.58
C GLU A 427 31.97 -20.99 5.12
N ASP A 428 31.89 -22.07 4.33
CA ASP A 428 31.31 -23.36 4.74
C ASP A 428 29.94 -23.22 5.47
N PRO A 429 28.89 -22.70 4.79
CA PRO A 429 27.63 -22.34 5.43
C PRO A 429 26.91 -23.51 6.10
N VAL A 430 27.17 -24.76 5.69
CA VAL A 430 26.62 -25.96 6.33
C VAL A 430 27.19 -26.14 7.75
N GLU A 431 28.48 -25.84 7.97
CA GLU A 431 29.10 -25.98 9.31
C GLU A 431 28.61 -24.94 10.32
N LYS A 432 27.87 -23.93 9.85
CA LYS A 432 27.32 -22.84 10.65
C LYS A 432 25.90 -23.10 11.13
N VAL A 433 25.34 -24.29 10.90
CA VAL A 433 24.06 -24.65 11.50
C VAL A 433 24.27 -24.93 12.98
N ALA A 434 23.66 -24.11 13.83
CA ALA A 434 23.72 -24.25 15.28
C ALA A 434 22.36 -24.69 15.84
N VAL A 435 22.38 -25.64 16.77
CA VAL A 435 21.20 -26.11 17.49
C VAL A 435 21.37 -25.74 18.96
N PHE A 436 20.41 -25.00 19.48
CA PHE A 436 20.33 -24.64 20.88
C PHE A 436 19.13 -25.34 21.51
N ASP A 437 19.33 -25.94 22.68
CA ASP A 437 18.23 -26.49 23.46
C ASP A 437 17.88 -25.53 24.60
N THR A 438 16.80 -24.77 24.39
CA THR A 438 16.39 -23.75 25.35
C THR A 438 15.71 -24.34 26.59
N LEU A 439 15.23 -25.59 26.54
CA LEU A 439 14.72 -26.33 27.70
C LEU A 439 15.87 -26.83 28.57
N GLU A 440 16.89 -27.46 27.98
CA GLU A 440 18.07 -27.93 28.72
C GLU A 440 18.89 -26.77 29.29
N ASP A 441 18.94 -25.64 28.60
CA ASP A 441 19.54 -24.40 29.10
C ASP A 441 18.72 -23.75 30.25
N ASN A 442 17.55 -24.30 30.61
CA ASN A 442 16.58 -23.75 31.57
C ASN A 442 16.17 -22.29 31.27
N VAL A 443 16.13 -21.93 29.98
CA VAL A 443 15.67 -20.61 29.54
C VAL A 443 14.15 -20.58 29.43
N ILE A 444 13.55 -21.69 28.99
CA ILE A 444 12.10 -21.88 28.94
C ILE A 444 11.70 -23.17 29.65
N ASP A 445 10.40 -23.34 29.86
CA ASP A 445 9.80 -24.60 30.30
C ASP A 445 8.71 -25.08 29.31
N GLN A 446 8.09 -26.22 29.60
CA GLN A 446 7.00 -26.74 28.77
C GLN A 446 5.76 -25.84 28.78
N THR A 447 5.53 -25.09 29.88
CA THR A 447 4.39 -24.18 29.98
C THR A 447 4.52 -23.04 28.96
N PHE A 448 5.73 -22.53 28.74
CA PHE A 448 6.00 -21.53 27.70
C PHE A 448 5.65 -22.05 26.29
N ILE A 449 5.98 -23.30 25.95
CA ILE A 449 5.63 -23.91 24.66
C ILE A 449 4.10 -24.01 24.52
N ASP A 450 3.41 -24.43 25.58
CA ASP A 450 1.96 -24.58 25.59
C ASP A 450 1.26 -23.21 25.45
N GLU A 451 1.79 -22.16 26.07
CA GLU A 451 1.32 -20.78 25.94
C GLU A 451 1.53 -20.23 24.54
N LEU A 452 2.68 -20.49 23.90
CA LEU A 452 2.92 -20.13 22.50
C LEU A 452 1.93 -20.82 21.55
N CYS A 453 1.63 -22.10 21.75
CA CYS A 453 0.62 -22.81 20.96
C CYS A 453 -0.77 -22.14 21.09
N LYS A 454 -1.19 -21.79 22.31
CA LYS A 454 -2.45 -21.07 22.55
C LYS A 454 -2.44 -19.66 21.95
N ALA A 455 -1.31 -18.95 22.04
CA ALA A 455 -1.13 -17.64 21.44
C ALA A 455 -1.30 -17.72 19.93
N ILE A 456 -0.73 -18.72 19.27
CA ILE A 456 -0.93 -18.99 17.84
C ILE A 456 -2.42 -19.16 17.51
N GLU A 457 -3.11 -20.07 18.20
CA GLU A 457 -4.53 -20.37 17.98
C GLU A 457 -5.43 -19.15 18.22
N SER A 458 -5.10 -18.34 19.22
CA SER A 458 -5.89 -17.16 19.62
C SER A 458 -5.54 -15.89 18.83
N SER A 459 -4.38 -15.83 18.17
CA SER A 459 -3.85 -14.64 17.49
C SER A 459 -4.61 -14.19 16.23
N GLY A 460 -5.67 -14.90 15.84
CA GLY A 460 -6.30 -14.72 14.53
C GLY A 460 -5.33 -14.98 13.37
N ALA A 461 -4.23 -15.71 13.60
CA ALA A 461 -3.37 -16.20 12.52
C ALA A 461 -4.17 -17.21 11.70
N ASN A 462 -4.79 -16.73 10.62
CA ASN A 462 -5.47 -17.61 9.68
C ASN A 462 -4.44 -18.60 9.10
N GLU A 463 -4.68 -19.88 9.32
CA GLU A 463 -3.97 -20.96 8.66
C GLU A 463 -4.41 -21.05 7.23
N ARG A 464 -3.45 -21.22 6.32
CA ARG A 464 -3.75 -21.55 4.95
C ARG A 464 -2.97 -22.73 4.51
N PHE A 465 -3.65 -23.61 3.80
CA PHE A 465 -2.98 -24.61 3.00
C PHE A 465 -1.98 -23.86 2.11
N ALA A 466 -0.71 -24.21 2.20
CA ALA A 466 0.37 -23.41 1.63
C ALA A 466 0.95 -24.11 0.39
N PRO A 467 0.28 -24.06 -0.78
CA PRO A 467 0.80 -24.70 -1.98
C PRO A 467 2.13 -24.06 -2.40
N GLY A 468 3.06 -24.88 -2.92
CA GLY A 468 4.39 -24.45 -3.34
C GLY A 468 5.46 -25.31 -2.68
N HIS A 469 6.29 -24.70 -1.81
CA HIS A 469 7.32 -25.46 -1.10
C HIS A 469 6.75 -26.37 -0.01
N ILE A 470 5.54 -26.12 0.50
CA ILE A 470 4.94 -26.94 1.54
C ILE A 470 3.94 -27.91 0.90
N SER A 471 4.07 -29.20 1.21
CA SER A 471 3.06 -30.22 0.90
C SER A 471 2.40 -30.69 2.20
N GLU A 472 1.11 -31.02 2.13
CA GLU A 472 0.31 -31.49 3.28
C GLU A 472 0.53 -30.68 4.56
N GLY A 473 0.33 -29.36 4.48
CA GLY A 473 0.59 -28.46 5.59
C GLY A 473 0.02 -27.06 5.44
N TYR A 474 0.08 -26.32 6.54
CA TYR A 474 -0.45 -24.98 6.71
C TYR A 474 0.65 -24.01 7.14
N LYS A 475 0.48 -22.75 6.73
CA LYS A 475 1.30 -21.61 7.16
C LYS A 475 0.41 -20.49 7.68
N SER A 476 0.87 -19.74 8.69
CA SER A 476 0.21 -18.49 9.09
C SER A 476 0.46 -17.33 8.13
N VAL A 477 -0.53 -16.46 8.01
CA VAL A 477 -0.41 -15.19 7.29
C VAL A 477 0.17 -14.09 8.20
N GLY A 478 1.08 -13.30 7.63
CA GLY A 478 1.68 -12.12 8.28
C GLY A 478 2.81 -12.46 9.26
N ASN A 479 3.44 -11.41 9.77
CA ASN A 479 4.52 -11.50 10.74
C ASN A 479 3.96 -11.64 12.16
N LEU A 480 4.21 -12.77 12.83
CA LEU A 480 3.77 -13.02 14.19
C LEU A 480 4.38 -12.04 15.20
N PHE A 481 5.64 -11.65 15.02
CA PHE A 481 6.32 -10.70 15.91
C PHE A 481 5.77 -9.26 15.79
N ALA A 482 5.06 -8.94 14.71
CA ALA A 482 4.41 -7.65 14.55
C ALA A 482 3.07 -7.52 15.30
N LYS A 483 2.54 -8.61 15.85
CA LYS A 483 1.20 -8.64 16.48
C LYS A 483 1.15 -8.07 17.90
N GLY A 484 2.30 -7.87 18.56
CA GLY A 484 2.37 -7.35 19.93
C GLY A 484 1.76 -8.28 21.00
N ILE A 485 1.60 -9.56 20.68
CA ILE A 485 1.10 -10.58 21.61
C ILE A 485 2.22 -10.93 22.60
N PRO A 486 1.99 -10.92 23.93
CA PRO A 486 3.04 -11.07 24.94
C PRO A 486 3.97 -12.27 24.71
N GLU A 487 3.41 -13.43 24.38
CA GLU A 487 4.16 -14.66 24.16
C GLU A 487 5.12 -14.55 22.96
N PHE A 488 4.72 -13.83 21.90
CA PHE A 488 5.59 -13.57 20.74
C PHE A 488 6.68 -12.54 21.06
N VAL A 489 6.39 -11.57 21.92
CA VAL A 489 7.38 -10.60 22.41
C VAL A 489 8.44 -11.30 23.27
N ASP A 490 8.03 -12.22 24.14
CA ASP A 490 8.94 -13.00 24.96
C ASP A 490 9.82 -13.93 24.09
N LEU A 491 9.22 -14.60 23.10
CA LEU A 491 9.98 -15.42 22.15
C LEU A 491 10.97 -14.58 21.32
N GLU A 492 10.59 -13.38 20.87
CA GLU A 492 11.52 -12.46 20.19
C GLU A 492 12.72 -12.12 21.08
N SER A 493 12.51 -11.86 22.37
CA SER A 493 13.60 -11.60 23.33
C SER A 493 14.56 -12.79 23.47
N ILE A 494 14.01 -14.02 23.51
CA ILE A 494 14.81 -15.25 23.55
C ILE A 494 15.62 -15.39 22.24
N ILE A 495 14.99 -15.21 21.08
CA ILE A 495 15.66 -15.29 19.77
C ILE A 495 16.81 -14.29 19.69
N ARG A 496 16.62 -13.05 20.15
CA ARG A 496 17.68 -12.03 20.20
C ARG A 496 18.86 -12.48 21.06
N THR A 497 18.58 -13.03 22.25
CA THR A 497 19.63 -13.56 23.14
C THR A 497 20.43 -14.69 22.48
N TYR A 498 19.76 -15.61 21.79
CA TYR A 498 20.43 -16.71 21.11
C TYR A 498 21.12 -16.31 19.80
N THR A 499 20.68 -15.21 19.18
CA THR A 499 21.38 -14.59 18.05
C THR A 499 22.76 -14.07 18.49
N ASP A 500 22.86 -13.48 19.68
CA ASP A 500 24.14 -13.06 20.26
C ASP A 500 25.03 -14.26 20.61
N LYS A 501 24.45 -15.32 21.20
CA LYS A 501 25.16 -16.58 21.46
C LYS A 501 25.70 -17.19 20.16
N TYR A 502 24.89 -17.21 19.11
CA TYR A 502 25.29 -17.69 17.79
C TYR A 502 26.47 -16.88 17.24
N TYR A 503 26.41 -15.54 17.32
CA TYR A 503 27.52 -14.69 16.90
C TYR A 503 28.82 -15.04 17.64
N ALA A 504 28.75 -15.24 18.96
CA ALA A 504 29.91 -15.60 19.77
C ALA A 504 30.55 -16.95 19.37
N LEU A 505 29.79 -17.90 18.80
CA LEU A 505 30.36 -19.14 18.26
C LEU A 505 31.27 -18.89 17.05
N HIS A 506 31.09 -17.77 16.35
CA HIS A 506 31.74 -17.47 15.08
C HIS A 506 32.61 -16.20 15.11
N GLU A 507 32.72 -15.49 16.24
CA GLU A 507 33.36 -14.16 16.34
C GLU A 507 34.82 -14.08 15.84
N GLY A 508 35.53 -15.21 15.83
CA GLY A 508 36.92 -15.32 15.35
C GLY A 508 37.07 -15.46 13.82
N GLU A 509 35.97 -15.62 13.09
CA GLU A 509 36.01 -15.84 11.64
C GLU A 509 36.29 -14.55 10.84
N ARG A 510 36.90 -14.74 9.66
CA ARG A 510 37.21 -13.63 8.74
C ARG A 510 36.16 -13.43 7.65
N SER A 511 35.10 -14.24 7.65
CA SER A 511 34.02 -14.15 6.67
C SER A 511 33.26 -12.83 6.84
N LEU A 512 32.71 -12.29 5.74
CA LEU A 512 31.93 -11.05 5.80
C LEU A 512 30.66 -11.22 6.65
N PHE A 513 30.12 -12.43 6.70
CA PHE A 513 28.97 -12.83 7.51
C PHE A 513 29.17 -12.52 9.01
N VAL A 514 30.38 -12.69 9.53
CA VAL A 514 30.69 -12.36 10.93
C VAL A 514 31.15 -10.92 11.08
N GLN A 515 32.05 -10.45 10.21
CA GLN A 515 32.62 -9.10 10.32
C GLN A 515 31.58 -7.98 10.19
N LYS A 516 30.44 -8.28 9.55
CA LYS A 516 29.37 -7.34 9.27
C LYS A 516 28.07 -7.72 9.97
N TRP A 517 28.17 -8.46 11.08
CA TRP A 517 27.03 -8.87 11.88
C TRP A 517 26.11 -7.69 12.21
N PRO A 518 24.79 -7.79 11.94
CA PRO A 518 23.86 -6.69 12.15
C PRO A 518 23.73 -6.36 13.63
N GLN A 519 23.83 -5.06 13.96
CA GLN A 519 23.65 -4.56 15.33
C GLN A 519 22.16 -4.33 15.67
N ASP A 520 21.34 -4.04 14.66
CA ASP A 520 19.90 -3.89 14.79
C ASP A 520 19.21 -4.63 13.63
N PHE A 521 18.10 -5.27 13.95
CA PHE A 521 17.35 -6.11 13.03
C PHE A 521 15.89 -6.25 13.45
N VAL A 522 15.06 -6.55 12.46
CA VAL A 522 13.66 -6.93 12.62
C VAL A 522 13.54 -8.44 12.44
N LEU A 523 12.68 -9.06 13.25
CA LEU A 523 12.25 -10.44 13.03
C LEU A 523 11.02 -10.46 12.14
N ASP A 524 11.06 -11.28 11.10
CA ASP A 524 9.89 -11.66 10.30
C ASP A 524 9.61 -13.15 10.51
N GLY A 525 8.53 -13.47 11.22
CA GLY A 525 8.24 -14.83 11.66
C GLY A 525 6.83 -15.29 11.33
N TRP A 526 6.68 -16.58 11.10
CA TRP A 526 5.41 -17.25 10.88
C TRP A 526 5.45 -18.61 11.56
N TYR A 527 4.32 -19.31 11.65
CA TYR A 527 4.32 -20.70 12.04
C TYR A 527 3.95 -21.60 10.86
N ILE A 528 4.44 -22.83 10.93
CA ILE A 528 4.13 -23.90 9.99
C ILE A 528 3.60 -25.09 10.78
N ARG A 529 2.49 -25.66 10.29
CA ARG A 529 1.93 -26.94 10.75
C ARG A 529 1.95 -27.93 9.59
N LEU A 530 2.74 -28.98 9.68
CA LEU A 530 2.72 -30.08 8.70
C LEU A 530 1.90 -31.25 9.25
N LEU A 531 1.13 -31.86 8.37
CA LEU A 531 0.36 -33.08 8.62
C LEU A 531 1.12 -34.32 8.12
N GLN A 532 0.51 -35.49 8.21
CA GLN A 532 1.06 -36.74 7.69
C GLN A 532 1.46 -36.62 6.22
N GLY A 533 2.68 -37.05 5.89
CA GLY A 533 3.27 -36.93 4.56
C GLY A 533 3.77 -35.52 4.25
N GLY A 534 3.59 -34.57 5.16
CA GLY A 534 3.94 -33.18 4.95
C GLY A 534 5.44 -32.98 4.82
N GLU A 535 5.81 -32.19 3.82
CA GLU A 535 7.18 -31.87 3.49
C GLU A 535 7.33 -30.37 3.29
N ILE A 536 8.57 -29.91 3.39
CA ILE A 536 8.94 -28.61 2.85
C ILE A 536 10.04 -28.88 1.84
N SER A 537 9.75 -28.70 0.55
CA SER A 537 10.73 -28.82 -0.51
C SER A 537 11.84 -27.78 -0.33
N ALA A 538 12.99 -28.05 -0.93
CA ALA A 538 14.17 -27.26 -0.66
C ALA A 538 14.03 -25.82 -1.13
N HIS A 539 14.41 -24.89 -0.26
CA HIS A 539 14.29 -23.46 -0.51
C HIS A 539 15.36 -22.66 0.24
N THR A 540 15.44 -21.35 -0.04
CA THR A 540 16.36 -20.40 0.61
C THR A 540 15.65 -19.08 0.89
N HIS A 541 16.21 -18.31 1.80
CA HIS A 541 15.65 -17.02 2.24
C HIS A 541 16.48 -15.86 1.73
N SER A 542 15.95 -14.64 1.91
CA SER A 542 16.65 -13.40 1.56
C SER A 542 17.04 -12.57 2.79
N ALA A 543 17.20 -13.21 3.94
CA ALA A 543 17.57 -12.57 5.21
C ALA A 543 19.06 -12.75 5.52
N TRP A 544 19.51 -12.26 6.68
CA TRP A 544 20.89 -12.44 7.14
C TRP A 544 21.09 -13.81 7.80
N LEU A 545 20.27 -14.07 8.81
CA LEU A 545 20.21 -15.31 9.57
C LEU A 545 18.74 -15.77 9.60
N SER A 546 18.52 -17.06 9.50
CA SER A 546 17.18 -17.64 9.65
C SER A 546 17.22 -18.60 10.84
N GLY A 547 16.05 -18.85 11.40
CA GLY A 547 15.92 -19.79 12.48
C GLY A 547 14.58 -20.49 12.52
N ILE A 548 14.55 -21.57 13.30
CA ILE A 548 13.36 -22.39 13.51
C ILE A 548 13.28 -22.71 14.99
N PHE A 549 12.18 -22.28 15.62
CA PHE A 549 11.83 -22.70 16.98
C PHE A 549 10.80 -23.82 16.93
N TYR A 550 11.08 -24.94 17.60
CA TYR A 550 10.27 -26.15 17.48
C TYR A 550 9.26 -26.27 18.62
N LEU A 551 7.97 -26.37 18.30
CA LEU A 551 6.89 -26.50 19.28
C LEU A 551 6.45 -27.95 19.47
N LYS A 552 6.28 -28.66 18.35
CA LYS A 552 5.80 -30.05 18.31
C LYS A 552 6.50 -30.79 17.19
N LEU A 553 6.96 -32.00 17.46
CA LEU A 553 7.57 -32.88 16.46
C LEU A 553 6.87 -34.24 16.48
N PRO A 554 6.66 -34.86 15.31
CA PRO A 554 6.08 -36.18 15.22
C PRO A 554 7.06 -37.24 15.73
N ASN A 555 6.53 -38.26 16.39
CA ASN A 555 7.26 -39.48 16.65
C ASN A 555 7.72 -40.15 15.34
N LYS A 556 9.01 -40.43 15.23
CA LYS A 556 9.60 -41.04 14.04
C LYS A 556 9.21 -42.52 13.91
N LYS A 557 8.78 -42.92 12.71
CA LYS A 557 8.54 -44.35 12.37
C LYS A 557 9.75 -45.02 11.70
N GLY A 558 10.71 -44.24 11.20
CA GLY A 558 12.00 -44.74 10.68
C GLY A 558 12.90 -43.63 10.14
N GLY A 559 14.20 -43.92 10.03
CA GLY A 559 15.19 -43.07 9.36
C GLY A 559 15.23 -41.61 9.83
N ASP A 560 15.37 -40.70 8.86
CA ASP A 560 15.45 -39.24 9.05
C ASP A 560 14.09 -38.53 8.90
N GLU A 561 12.97 -39.26 9.02
CA GLU A 561 11.63 -38.69 8.85
C GLU A 561 11.40 -37.47 9.77
N GLY A 562 10.88 -36.38 9.21
CA GLY A 562 10.54 -35.15 9.93
C GLY A 562 11.75 -34.27 10.31
N ASN A 563 12.98 -34.75 10.11
CA ASN A 563 14.19 -33.96 10.30
C ASN A 563 14.30 -32.85 9.25
N ILE A 564 15.13 -31.86 9.55
CA ILE A 564 15.53 -30.84 8.57
C ILE A 564 16.90 -31.20 8.00
N GLU A 565 17.00 -31.19 6.68
CA GLU A 565 18.28 -31.31 5.97
C GLU A 565 18.74 -29.93 5.55
N PHE A 566 20.00 -29.60 5.86
CA PHE A 566 20.72 -28.45 5.32
C PHE A 566 21.75 -28.94 4.31
N THR A 567 21.88 -28.25 3.18
CA THR A 567 22.78 -28.67 2.10
C THR A 567 23.36 -27.48 1.38
N LEU A 568 24.56 -27.65 0.84
CA LEU A 568 25.18 -26.64 -0.01
C LEU A 568 24.50 -26.54 -1.39
N CYS A 569 23.87 -27.61 -1.87
CA CYS A 569 23.20 -27.62 -3.17
C CYS A 569 21.79 -27.05 -3.09
N GLY A 570 21.55 -25.91 -3.75
CA GLY A 570 20.19 -25.49 -4.09
C GLY A 570 19.64 -26.41 -5.19
N TYR A 571 18.40 -26.89 -5.04
CA TYR A 571 17.82 -27.99 -5.85
C TYR A 571 17.52 -27.64 -7.32
N GLU A 572 17.94 -26.46 -7.79
CA GLU A 572 17.77 -25.98 -9.16
C GLU A 572 19.09 -25.73 -9.90
N LEU A 573 20.23 -25.91 -9.21
CA LEU A 573 21.54 -25.71 -9.79
C LEU A 573 22.07 -27.04 -10.36
N PRO A 574 22.59 -27.07 -11.61
CA PRO A 574 23.23 -28.25 -12.17
C PRO A 574 24.33 -28.81 -11.25
N VAL A 575 24.17 -30.07 -10.86
CA VAL A 575 25.15 -30.81 -10.07
C VAL A 575 26.14 -31.49 -11.03
N ILE A 576 27.41 -31.17 -10.89
CA ILE A 576 28.53 -31.80 -11.60
C ILE A 576 29.04 -33.00 -10.80
N LYS A 577 29.14 -32.85 -9.47
CA LYS A 577 29.53 -33.91 -8.54
C LYS A 577 28.53 -34.01 -7.39
N ASP A 578 28.07 -35.23 -7.11
CA ASP A 578 27.16 -35.54 -6.00
C ASP A 578 27.94 -35.76 -4.68
N ASP A 579 28.94 -34.91 -4.44
CA ASP A 579 29.80 -34.90 -3.26
C ASP A 579 29.92 -33.45 -2.78
N TYR A 580 28.82 -32.99 -2.17
CA TYR A 580 28.70 -31.67 -1.58
C TYR A 580 28.22 -31.78 -0.13
N PRO A 581 28.61 -30.85 0.75
CA PRO A 581 28.25 -30.89 2.17
C PRO A 581 26.73 -30.92 2.39
N ARG A 582 26.31 -31.81 3.28
CA ARG A 582 24.93 -31.93 3.79
C ARG A 582 24.98 -32.23 5.28
N GLN A 583 24.00 -31.73 6.02
CA GLN A 583 23.81 -31.99 7.43
C GLN A 583 22.34 -32.29 7.70
N MET A 584 22.08 -33.47 8.23
CA MET A 584 20.77 -33.82 8.76
C MET A 584 20.70 -33.40 10.23
N VAL A 585 19.70 -32.60 10.58
CA VAL A 585 19.54 -32.10 11.95
C VAL A 585 18.29 -32.71 12.57
N GLU A 586 18.53 -33.52 13.58
CA GLU A 586 17.50 -34.02 14.50
C GLU A 586 17.24 -32.98 15.58
N THR A 587 15.97 -32.74 15.87
CA THR A 587 15.52 -31.70 16.81
C THR A 587 14.48 -32.26 17.78
N LYS A 588 14.14 -31.47 18.80
CA LYS A 588 13.12 -31.77 19.82
C LYS A 588 12.30 -30.51 20.10
N PRO A 589 11.08 -30.62 20.68
CA PRO A 589 10.35 -29.46 21.18
C PRO A 589 11.24 -28.58 22.07
N GLY A 590 11.13 -27.25 21.95
CA GLY A 590 11.97 -26.28 22.64
C GLY A 590 13.35 -26.03 22.00
N ALA A 591 13.72 -26.78 20.96
CA ALA A 591 14.96 -26.49 20.24
C ALA A 591 14.83 -25.22 19.39
N LEU A 592 15.90 -24.44 19.36
CA LEU A 592 16.09 -23.29 18.48
C LEU A 592 17.25 -23.58 17.54
N VAL A 593 16.96 -23.68 16.25
CA VAL A 593 17.99 -23.86 15.21
C VAL A 593 18.25 -22.51 14.55
N LEU A 594 19.52 -22.12 14.43
CA LEU A 594 19.96 -20.91 13.74
C LEU A 594 20.95 -21.27 12.62
N PHE A 595 20.80 -20.65 11.46
CA PHE A 595 21.62 -20.94 10.28
C PHE A 595 21.66 -19.75 9.30
N PRO A 596 22.70 -19.63 8.44
CA PRO A 596 22.74 -18.60 7.41
C PRO A 596 21.53 -18.70 6.47
N SER A 597 20.75 -17.63 6.29
CA SER A 597 19.48 -17.65 5.53
C SER A 597 19.59 -18.12 4.08
N SER A 598 20.76 -17.93 3.48
CA SER A 598 21.03 -18.35 2.10
C SER A 598 21.28 -19.86 1.97
N LEU A 599 21.35 -20.61 3.07
CA LEU A 599 21.62 -22.04 3.08
C LEU A 599 20.36 -22.84 2.68
N PRO A 600 20.42 -23.59 1.57
CA PRO A 600 19.32 -24.47 1.18
C PRO A 600 18.96 -25.47 2.27
N HIS A 601 17.66 -25.59 2.53
CA HIS A 601 17.16 -26.55 3.50
C HIS A 601 15.78 -27.09 3.13
N ARG A 602 15.47 -28.30 3.61
CA ARG A 602 14.18 -28.98 3.40
C ARG A 602 13.76 -29.79 4.62
N VAL A 603 12.47 -30.04 4.75
CA VAL A 603 11.94 -30.98 5.75
C VAL A 603 11.72 -32.33 5.08
N VAL A 604 12.30 -33.38 5.65
CA VAL A 604 12.10 -34.76 5.17
C VAL A 604 10.64 -35.16 5.45
N PRO A 605 9.90 -35.66 4.43
CA PRO A 605 8.54 -36.16 4.63
C PRO A 605 8.48 -37.20 5.75
N PHE A 606 7.38 -37.24 6.49
CA PHE A 606 7.20 -38.18 7.59
C PHE A 606 5.88 -38.94 7.46
N THR A 607 5.87 -40.20 7.90
CA THR A 607 4.70 -41.08 7.81
C THR A 607 3.85 -41.08 9.09
N SER A 608 4.28 -40.35 10.11
CA SER A 608 3.52 -40.15 11.34
C SER A 608 2.25 -39.35 11.10
N ASP A 609 1.21 -39.73 11.83
CA ASP A 609 -0.10 -39.11 11.89
C ASP A 609 -0.13 -37.95 12.93
N GLU A 610 0.96 -37.78 13.69
CA GLU A 610 1.19 -36.62 14.52
C GLU A 610 1.65 -35.41 13.70
N GLU A 611 1.26 -34.22 14.12
CA GLU A 611 1.63 -32.98 13.45
C GLU A 611 3.06 -32.53 13.81
N ARG A 612 3.71 -31.85 12.85
CA ARG A 612 4.93 -31.08 13.09
C ARG A 612 4.58 -29.60 13.15
N ILE A 613 4.86 -28.94 14.27
CA ILE A 613 4.58 -27.52 14.47
C ILE A 613 5.88 -26.79 14.83
N CYS A 614 6.22 -25.76 14.06
CA CYS A 614 7.37 -24.91 14.33
C CYS A 614 7.10 -23.45 13.97
N LEU A 615 7.96 -22.58 14.46
CA LEU A 615 7.99 -21.14 14.21
C LEU A 615 9.28 -20.79 13.46
N PRO A 616 9.29 -20.80 12.11
CA PRO A 616 10.38 -20.25 11.33
C PRO A 616 10.39 -18.72 11.41
N PHE A 617 11.58 -18.15 11.32
CA PHE A 617 11.76 -16.70 11.28
C PHE A 617 13.03 -16.29 10.55
N ASP A 618 13.00 -15.05 10.07
CA ASP A 618 14.09 -14.38 9.40
C ASP A 618 14.58 -13.18 10.21
N ILE A 619 15.90 -13.06 10.37
CA ILE A 619 16.58 -11.90 10.96
C ILE A 619 17.02 -10.98 9.82
N ILE A 620 16.34 -9.83 9.72
CA ILE A 620 16.51 -8.87 8.65
C ILE A 620 17.20 -7.61 9.21
N PRO A 621 18.43 -7.29 8.77
CA PRO A 621 19.11 -6.06 9.16
C PRO A 621 18.26 -4.82 8.81
N LYS A 622 18.26 -3.80 9.68
CA LYS A 622 17.56 -2.53 9.44
C LYS A 622 18.27 -1.61 8.46
#